data_AF-A0AA90U3U5-F1
#
_entry.id   AF-A0AA90U3U5-F1
#
_cell.length_a   1.000
_cell.length_b   1.000
_cell.length_c   1.000
_cell.angle_alpha   90.00
_cell.angle_beta   90.00
_cell.angle_gamma   90.00
#
_symmetry.space_group_name_H-M   'P 1'
#
loop_
_entity.id
_entity.type
_entity.pdbx_description
1 polymer ?
#
loop_
_entity_poly.entity_id
_entity_poly.type
_entity_poly.pdbx_seq_one_letter_code
_entity_poly.pdbx_strand_id
1 'polypeptide(L)' 'MSKTITIKNSVYDELKGFKKENESFSEVLDRLIKSQSKKDLLKSLRGSIEFGDKEKLLKEIEKKRWEKRD' A
#
# COMPACT_ATOMS: atom_id res chain seq x y z
N MET A 1 7.15 19.24 -19.55
CA MET A 1 8.11 20.27 -19.09
C MET A 1 8.61 19.87 -17.71
N SER A 2 9.92 19.85 -17.49
CA SER A 2 10.52 19.59 -16.18
C SER A 2 10.50 20.86 -15.33
N LYS A 3 10.29 20.69 -14.03
CA LYS A 3 10.43 21.75 -13.02
C LYS A 3 11.35 21.24 -11.94
N THR A 4 12.28 22.07 -11.49
CA THR A 4 13.17 21.77 -10.37
C THR A 4 12.55 22.33 -9.10
N ILE A 5 12.48 21.50 -8.07
CA ILE A 5 12.08 21.91 -6.72
C ILE A 5 13.25 21.66 -5.77
N THR A 6 13.44 22.56 -4.83
CA THR A 6 14.44 22.38 -3.76
C THR A 6 13.74 21.83 -2.54
N ILE A 7 14.27 20.76 -1.97
CA ILE A 7 13.75 20.13 -0.75
C ILE A 7 14.86 19.95 0.28
N LYS A 8 14.47 19.81 1.55
CA LYS A 8 15.43 19.49 2.62
C LYS A 8 15.99 18.08 2.43
N ASN A 9 17.23 17.86 2.85
CA ASN A 9 17.87 16.53 2.79
C ASN A 9 17.05 15.46 3.53
N SER A 10 16.50 15.79 4.71
CA SER A 10 15.65 14.84 5.46
C SER A 10 14.45 14.35 4.66
N VAL A 11 13.82 15.25 3.89
CA VAL A 11 12.66 14.92 3.03
C VAL A 11 13.10 14.06 1.85
N TYR A 12 14.29 14.32 1.30
CA TYR A 12 14.86 13.49 0.24
C TYR A 12 15.11 12.05 0.72
N ASP A 13 15.66 11.90 1.92
CA ASP A 13 15.95 10.58 2.51
C ASP A 13 14.66 9.78 2.78
N GLU A 14 13.61 10.45 3.28
CA GLU A 14 12.28 9.85 3.44
C GLU A 14 11.71 9.38 2.10
N LEU A 15 11.73 10.24 1.07
CA LEU A 15 11.23 9.89 -0.27
C LEU A 15 12.00 8.71 -0.89
N LYS A 16 13.30 8.60 -0.59
CA LYS A 16 14.12 7.46 -1.02
C LYS A 16 13.65 6.15 -0.40
N GLY A 17 13.14 6.17 0.84
CA GLY A 17 12.52 5.00 1.48
C GLY A 17 11.18 4.59 0.87
N PHE A 18 10.40 5.54 0.34
CA PHE A 18 9.12 5.25 -0.34
C PHE A 18 9.26 4.81 -1.80
N LYS A 19 10.45 4.97 -2.37
CA LYS A 19 10.77 4.69 -3.76
C LYS A 19 10.97 3.18 -3.97
N LYS A 20 10.26 2.59 -4.92
CA LYS A 20 10.48 1.20 -5.33
C LYS A 20 11.74 1.04 -6.17
N GLU A 21 12.23 -0.18 -6.30
CA GLU A 21 13.35 -0.50 -7.18
C GLU A 21 13.02 -0.07 -8.62
N ASN A 22 13.92 0.72 -9.23
CA ASN A 22 13.79 1.30 -10.57
C ASN A 22 12.64 2.32 -10.78
N GLU A 23 11.95 2.77 -9.73
CA GLU A 23 10.95 3.86 -9.81
C GLU A 23 11.66 5.23 -9.93
N SER A 24 11.03 6.25 -10.51
CA SER A 24 11.52 7.63 -10.49
C SER A 24 10.85 8.44 -9.38
N PHE A 25 11.47 9.53 -8.91
CA PHE A 25 10.82 10.39 -7.91
C PHE A 25 9.54 11.06 -8.43
N SER A 26 9.45 11.31 -9.74
CA SER A 26 8.22 11.81 -10.35
C SER A 26 7.08 10.81 -10.24
N GLU A 27 7.35 9.51 -10.44
CA GLU A 27 6.35 8.44 -10.27
C GLU A 27 5.96 8.25 -8.80
N VAL A 28 6.91 8.37 -7.87
CA VAL A 28 6.62 8.36 -6.42
C VAL A 28 5.66 9.49 -6.06
N LEU A 29 5.95 10.73 -6.49
CA LEU A 29 5.11 11.89 -6.19
C LEU A 29 3.73 11.76 -6.85
N ASP A 30 3.66 11.30 -8.10
CA ASP A 30 2.40 11.08 -8.81
C ASP A 30 1.56 9.99 -8.12
N ARG A 31 2.20 8.90 -7.67
CA ARG A 31 1.57 7.84 -6.88
C ARG A 31 1.06 8.36 -5.55
N LEU A 32 1.83 9.19 -4.84
CA LEU A 32 1.41 9.80 -3.58
C LEU A 32 0.20 10.72 -3.77
N ILE A 33 0.22 11.58 -4.80
CA ILE A 33 -0.90 12.47 -5.14
C ILE A 33 -2.15 11.65 -5.49
N LYS A 34 -2.01 10.62 -6.33
CA LYS A 34 -3.12 9.74 -6.75
C LYS A 34 -3.62 8.85 -5.60
N SER A 35 -2.76 8.49 -4.65
CA SER A 35 -3.11 7.68 -3.47
C SER A 35 -3.94 8.43 -2.42
N GLN A 36 -4.19 9.73 -2.57
CA GLN A 36 -5.13 10.48 -1.72
C GLN A 36 -6.56 9.91 -1.77
N SER A 37 -6.87 9.05 -2.76
CA SER A 37 -8.00 8.12 -2.71
C SER A 37 -7.73 7.03 -1.66
N LYS A 38 -8.46 7.08 -0.53
CA LYS A 38 -8.38 6.13 0.61
C LYS A 38 -8.36 4.64 0.18
N LYS A 39 -8.92 4.32 -0.98
CA LYS A 39 -8.99 2.99 -1.55
C LYS A 39 -7.62 2.46 -2.02
N ASP A 40 -6.76 3.34 -2.54
CA ASP A 40 -5.44 2.96 -3.06
C ASP A 40 -4.38 2.94 -1.95
N LEU A 41 -4.56 3.73 -0.89
CA LEU A 41 -3.87 3.56 0.38
C LEU A 41 -4.15 2.18 0.99
N LEU A 42 -5.42 1.75 1.05
CA LEU A 42 -5.78 0.42 1.55
C LEU A 42 -5.20 -0.74 0.72
N LYS A 43 -5.04 -0.56 -0.60
CA LYS A 43 -4.38 -1.55 -1.47
C LYS A 43 -2.86 -1.58 -1.31
N SER A 44 -2.21 -0.43 -1.10
CA SER A 44 -0.77 -0.36 -0.87
C SER A 44 -0.35 -0.84 0.52
N LEU A 45 -1.25 -0.74 1.52
CA LEU A 45 -1.12 -1.39 2.83
C LEU A 45 -1.40 -2.91 2.78
N ARG A 46 -1.87 -3.44 1.65
CA ARG A 46 -2.14 -4.87 1.45
C ARG A 46 -0.82 -5.60 1.16
N GLY A 47 0.06 -5.65 2.15
CA GLY A 47 1.36 -6.29 2.04
C GLY A 47 2.10 -6.37 3.37
N SER A 48 1.57 -7.14 4.32
CA SER A 48 2.32 -7.93 5.33
C SER A 48 1.34 -8.68 6.24
N ILE A 49 0.63 -9.67 5.70
CA ILE A 49 0.18 -10.81 6.49
C ILE A 49 0.52 -12.04 5.67
N GLU A 50 1.61 -12.70 6.01
CA GLU A 50 1.81 -14.09 5.63
C GLU A 50 0.77 -14.91 6.40
N PHE A 51 -0.22 -15.43 5.68
CA PHE A 51 -1.21 -16.30 6.28
C PHE A 51 -0.58 -17.67 6.48
N GLY A 52 -0.15 -17.96 7.70
CA GLY A 52 0.52 -19.22 8.04
C GLY A 52 -0.30 -20.47 7.70
N ASP A 53 -1.64 -20.39 7.68
CA ASP A 53 -2.51 -21.47 7.20
C ASP A 53 -3.84 -20.90 6.63
N LYS A 54 -3.80 -20.59 5.33
CA LYS A 54 -4.87 -19.92 4.60
C LYS A 54 -6.15 -20.75 4.51
N GLU A 55 -6.05 -22.07 4.38
CA GLU A 55 -7.23 -22.94 4.26
C GLU A 55 -8.05 -22.95 5.54
N LYS A 56 -7.38 -23.01 6.70
CA LYS A 56 -8.05 -22.97 8.00
C LYS A 56 -8.82 -21.67 8.21
N LEU A 57 -8.21 -20.54 7.83
CA LEU A 57 -8.85 -19.23 7.92
C LEU A 57 -10.10 -19.11 7.03
N LEU A 58 -10.03 -19.65 5.81
CA LEU A 58 -11.19 -19.63 4.90
C LEU A 58 -12.35 -20.49 5.43
N LYS A 59 -12.06 -21.65 6.00
CA LYS A 59 -13.06 -22.51 6.64
C LYS A 59 -13.73 -21.85 7.85
N GLU A 60 -12.97 -21.13 8.67
CA GLU A 60 -13.55 -20.36 9.80
C GLU A 60 -14.46 -19.23 9.33
N ILE A 61 -14.09 -18.54 8.25
CA ILE A 61 -14.94 -17.50 7.65
C ILE A 61 -16.24 -18.10 7.12
N GLU A 62 -16.18 -19.25 6.46
CA GLU A 62 -17.34 -19.93 5.91
C GLU A 62 -18.29 -20.42 7.00
N LYS A 63 -17.76 -21.03 8.07
CA LYS A 63 -18.55 -21.46 9.24
C LYS A 63 -19.29 -20.27 9.88
N LYS A 64 -18.61 -19.15 10.11
CA LYS A 64 -19.22 -17.92 10.68
C LYS A 64 -20.28 -17.29 9.77
N ARG A 65 -20.23 -17.51 8.46
CA ARG A 65 -21.27 -17.05 7.52
C ARG A 65 -22.51 -17.92 7.59
N TRP A 66 -22.35 -19.21 7.90
CA TRP A 66 -23.47 -20.13 8.11
C TRP A 66 -24.21 -19.81 9.41
N GLU A 67 -23.47 -19.58 10.50
CA GLU A 67 -24.03 -19.18 11.82
C GLU A 67 -24.82 -17.86 11.82
N LYS A 68 -24.73 -17.04 10.76
CA LYS A 68 -25.51 -15.79 10.60
C LYS A 68 -26.72 -15.92 9.69
N ARG A 69 -26.86 -17.06 9.00
CA ARG A 69 -27.95 -17.33 8.05
C ARG A 69 -29.08 -18.15 8.66
N ASP A 70 -28.81 -18.82 9.78
CA ASP A 70 -29.82 -19.32 10.71
C ASP A 70 -30.23 -18.20 11.70
#